data_AF-A0A940YQ27-F1
#
_entry.id   AF-A0A940YQ27-F1
#
_cell.length_a   1.000
_cell.length_b   1.000
_cell.length_c   1.000
_cell.angle_alpha   90.00
_cell.angle_beta   90.00
_cell.angle_gamma   90.00
#
_symmetry.space_group_name_H-M   'P 1'
#
loop_
_entity.id
_entity.type
_entity.pdbx_description
1 polymer ?
#
loop_
_entity_poly.entity_id
_entity_poly.type
_entity_poly.pdbx_seq_one_letter_code
_entity_poly.pdbx_strand_id
1 'polypeptide(L)'
;MELHRASDRAGLQALGDELDEATDYRWLVDEVALPTLRERADQQRWLIDAVRKQQQVEHFRRAISGSVFHVHLDASECTLRARFESRMLAGEEYLGATPYDMAIQHPNEVASRGLRDVADAIVFVEGKTAAEVAAEIAGVLTTPG
;
A
#
# COMPACT_ATOMS: atom_id res chain seq x y z
N MET A 1 4.53 -27.86 13.71
CA MET A 1 3.20 -27.63 13.11
C MET A 1 3.09 -26.15 12.71
N GLU A 2 4.03 -25.65 11.91
CA GLU A 2 4.18 -24.21 11.62
C GLU A 2 4.45 -23.87 10.14
N LEU A 3 4.80 -24.87 9.32
CA LEU A 3 5.23 -24.65 7.94
C LEU A 3 4.10 -24.48 6.91
N HIS A 4 2.83 -24.67 7.29
CA HIS A 4 1.73 -24.69 6.31
C HIS A 4 0.91 -23.40 6.22
N ARG A 5 1.04 -22.48 7.18
CA ARG A 5 0.30 -21.20 7.17
C ARG A 5 0.80 -20.21 6.12
N ALA A 6 2.00 -20.36 5.59
CA ALA A 6 2.61 -19.39 4.68
C ALA A 6 2.44 -19.71 3.18
N SER A 7 1.71 -20.77 2.79
CA SER A 7 1.66 -21.20 1.39
C SER A 7 0.53 -20.61 0.55
N ASP A 8 -0.43 -19.89 1.15
CA ASP A 8 -1.49 -19.20 0.41
C ASP A 8 -1.63 -17.72 0.82
N ARG A 9 -2.32 -16.95 -0.02
CA ARG A 9 -2.47 -15.49 0.15
C ARG A 9 -3.18 -15.13 1.47
N ALA A 10 -4.16 -15.92 1.88
CA ALA A 10 -4.93 -15.67 3.10
C ALA A 10 -4.05 -15.85 4.34
N GLY A 11 -3.20 -16.88 4.34
CA GLY A 11 -2.21 -17.11 5.38
C GLY A 11 -1.17 -16.00 5.48
N LEU A 12 -0.70 -15.47 4.35
CA LEU A 12 0.21 -14.31 4.32
C LEU A 12 -0.46 -13.02 4.83
N GLN A 13 -1.75 -12.82 4.54
CA GLN A 13 -2.51 -11.68 5.07
C GLN A 13 -2.67 -11.79 6.59
N ALA A 14 -3.07 -12.96 7.10
CA ALA A 14 -3.21 -13.20 8.53
C ALA A 14 -1.87 -13.01 9.27
N LEU A 15 -0.77 -13.52 8.72
CA LEU A 15 0.56 -13.30 9.28
C LEU A 15 0.94 -11.81 9.27
N GLY A 16 0.61 -11.09 8.21
CA GLY A 16 0.81 -9.64 8.14
C GLY A 16 0.03 -8.89 9.22
N ASP A 17 -1.24 -9.22 9.42
CA ASP A 17 -2.08 -8.63 10.47
C ASP A 17 -1.55 -8.97 11.88
N GLU A 18 -1.10 -10.21 12.12
CA GLU A 18 -0.46 -10.62 13.39
C GLU A 18 0.84 -9.84 13.67
N LEU A 19 1.69 -9.67 12.65
CA LEU A 19 2.93 -8.89 12.77
C LEU A 19 2.64 -7.40 12.99
N ASP A 20 1.64 -6.87 12.31
CA ASP A 20 1.17 -5.50 12.52
C ASP A 20 0.77 -5.28 13.98
N GLU A 21 -0.02 -6.16 14.59
CA GLU A 21 -0.40 -6.04 16.00
C GLU A 21 0.79 -6.25 16.95
N ALA A 22 1.61 -7.28 16.71
CA ALA A 22 2.71 -7.65 17.59
C ALA A 22 3.85 -6.62 17.62
N THR A 23 3.99 -5.82 16.56
CA THR A 23 5.09 -4.86 16.39
C THR A 23 4.65 -3.41 16.40
N ASP A 24 3.39 -3.13 16.74
CA ASP A 24 2.80 -1.79 16.58
C ASP A 24 3.01 -1.28 15.14
N TYR A 25 2.79 -2.13 14.14
CA TYR A 25 2.92 -1.85 12.71
C TYR A 25 4.34 -1.51 12.25
N ARG A 26 5.36 -1.78 13.08
CA ARG A 26 6.75 -1.37 12.79
C ARG A 26 7.57 -2.40 12.03
N TRP A 27 7.13 -3.66 11.92
CA TRP A 27 7.95 -4.72 11.34
C TRP A 27 8.43 -4.40 9.91
N LEU A 28 7.60 -3.74 9.07
CA LEU A 28 8.03 -3.29 7.74
C LEU A 28 9.21 -2.30 7.82
N VAL A 29 9.24 -1.44 8.83
CA VAL A 29 10.29 -0.44 9.00
C VAL A 29 11.54 -1.08 9.59
N ASP A 30 11.37 -1.76 10.72
CA ASP A 30 12.48 -2.21 11.56
C ASP A 30 13.17 -3.46 10.98
N GLU A 31 12.41 -4.41 10.44
CA GLU A 31 12.91 -5.70 9.95
C GLU A 31 13.13 -5.76 8.43
N VAL A 32 12.48 -4.87 7.68
CA VAL A 32 12.58 -4.87 6.20
C VAL A 32 13.27 -3.62 5.68
N ALA A 33 12.68 -2.44 5.87
CA ALA A 33 13.14 -1.22 5.21
C ALA A 33 14.52 -0.77 5.72
N LEU A 34 14.71 -0.61 7.03
CA LEU A 34 15.98 -0.14 7.59
C LEU A 34 17.16 -1.08 7.27
N PRO A 35 17.05 -2.42 7.39
CA PRO A 35 18.10 -3.33 6.93
C PRO A 35 18.41 -3.17 5.45
N THR A 36 17.37 -3.15 4.60
CA THR A 36 17.52 -3.00 3.15
C THR A 36 18.24 -1.70 2.75
N LEU A 37 17.88 -0.58 3.39
CA LEU A 37 18.51 0.72 3.17
C LEU A 37 20.01 0.71 3.53
N ARG A 38 20.39 0.01 4.61
CA ARG A 38 21.80 -0.10 5.05
C ARG A 38 22.63 -0.95 4.10
N GLU A 39 22.06 -2.04 3.58
CA GLU A 39 22.75 -2.95 2.65
C GLU A 39 22.98 -2.32 1.27
N ARG A 40 22.15 -1.34 0.89
CA ARG A 40 22.16 -0.70 -0.43
C ARG A 40 22.35 0.81 -0.31
N ALA A 41 23.46 1.19 0.32
CA ALA A 41 23.80 2.60 0.59
C ALA A 41 23.99 3.46 -0.68
N ASP A 42 24.20 2.85 -1.85
CA ASP A 42 24.28 3.53 -3.15
C ASP A 42 22.90 3.91 -3.71
N GLN A 43 21.84 3.21 -3.30
CA GLN A 43 20.48 3.42 -3.80
C GLN A 43 19.84 4.68 -3.20
N GLN A 44 19.60 5.68 -4.04
CA GLN A 44 19.12 7.00 -3.63
C GLN A 44 17.60 7.10 -3.45
N ARG A 45 16.83 6.25 -4.13
CA ARG A 45 15.36 6.29 -4.12
C ARG A 45 14.78 4.90 -3.95
N TRP A 46 13.76 4.81 -3.11
CA TRP A 46 13.05 3.58 -2.80
C TRP A 46 11.56 3.79 -3.01
N LEU A 47 10.91 2.80 -3.59
CA LEU A 47 9.47 2.73 -3.68
C LEU A 47 9.01 1.63 -2.74
N ILE A 48 8.10 1.97 -1.84
CA ILE A 48 7.41 1.01 -0.98
C ILE A 48 5.98 0.97 -1.48
N ASP A 49 5.58 -0.15 -2.06
CA ASP A 49 4.19 -0.39 -2.41
C ASP A 49 3.43 -0.99 -1.21
N ALA A 50 2.11 -0.82 -1.22
CA ALA A 50 1.18 -1.47 -0.29
C ALA A 50 1.28 -1.10 1.21
N VAL A 51 1.49 0.19 1.54
CA VAL A 51 1.19 0.69 2.89
C VAL A 51 -0.33 0.68 3.13
N ARG A 52 -0.79 0.13 4.25
CA ARG A 52 -2.22 -0.10 4.53
C ARG A 52 -2.75 0.64 5.75
N LYS A 53 -1.87 1.04 6.67
CA LYS A 53 -2.24 1.65 7.96
C LYS A 53 -1.51 2.96 8.18
N GLN A 54 -2.18 3.91 8.83
CA GLN A 54 -1.61 5.23 9.10
C GLN A 54 -0.34 5.11 9.97
N GLN A 55 -0.36 4.21 10.94
CA GLN A 55 0.78 3.91 11.82
C GLN A 55 2.03 3.54 11.00
N GLN A 56 1.90 2.72 9.96
CA GLN A 56 3.02 2.37 9.09
C GLN A 56 3.64 3.63 8.46
N VAL A 57 2.83 4.53 7.90
CA VAL A 57 3.31 5.81 7.33
C VAL A 57 4.03 6.65 8.38
N GLU A 58 3.48 6.73 9.58
CA GLU A 58 4.08 7.48 10.70
C GLU A 58 5.41 6.88 11.15
N HIS A 59 5.51 5.55 11.25
CA HIS A 59 6.76 4.86 11.59
C HIS A 59 7.83 5.08 10.52
N PHE A 60 7.46 5.03 9.24
CA PHE A 60 8.37 5.38 8.15
C PHE A 60 8.88 6.81 8.28
N ARG A 61 7.98 7.78 8.45
CA ARG A 61 8.34 9.21 8.60
C ARG A 61 9.25 9.45 9.81
N ARG A 62 9.03 8.76 10.93
CA ARG A 62 9.86 8.89 12.14
C ARG A 62 11.24 8.25 11.96
N ALA A 63 11.31 7.07 11.33
CA ALA A 63 12.56 6.32 11.17
C ALA A 63 13.46 6.88 10.07
N ILE A 64 12.86 7.44 9.01
CA ILE A 64 13.55 7.97 7.82
C ILE A 64 13.24 9.47 7.70
N SER A 65 13.61 10.21 8.75
CA SER A 65 13.23 11.61 8.92
C SER A 65 13.56 12.48 7.69
N GLY A 66 12.54 13.15 7.15
CA GLY A 66 12.68 14.13 6.07
C GLY A 66 12.89 13.57 4.67
N SER A 67 12.76 12.25 4.47
CA SER A 67 12.96 11.62 3.15
C SER A 67 11.82 10.68 2.71
N VAL A 68 10.70 10.69 3.43
CA VAL A 68 9.50 9.93 3.07
C VAL A 68 8.49 10.85 2.42
N PHE A 69 8.08 10.49 1.20
CA PHE A 69 7.01 11.17 0.47
C PHE A 69 5.93 10.14 0.13
N HIS A 70 4.75 10.30 0.71
CA HIS A 70 3.62 9.41 0.57
C HIS A 70 2.66 9.93 -0.51
N VAL A 71 2.52 9.15 -1.59
CA VAL A 71 1.52 9.39 -2.63
C VAL A 71 0.34 8.45 -2.42
N HIS A 72 -0.87 9.01 -2.36
CA HIS A 72 -2.11 8.25 -2.40
C HIS A 72 -2.69 8.25 -3.82
N LEU A 73 -2.92 7.06 -4.38
CA LEU A 73 -3.56 6.90 -5.69
C LEU A 73 -5.07 6.78 -5.50
N ASP A 74 -5.83 7.64 -6.19
CA ASP A 74 -7.29 7.70 -6.02
C ASP A 74 -8.04 7.60 -7.35
N ALA A 75 -9.29 7.12 -7.30
CA ALA A 75 -10.22 7.08 -8.41
C ALA A 75 -11.65 7.15 -7.91
N SER A 76 -12.59 7.50 -8.80
CA SER A 76 -14.02 7.46 -8.44
C SER A 76 -14.47 6.06 -8.02
N GLU A 77 -15.46 5.99 -7.13
CA GLU A 77 -16.07 4.70 -6.72
C GLU A 77 -16.57 3.87 -7.89
N CYS A 78 -17.07 4.53 -8.95
CA CYS A 78 -17.49 3.87 -10.18
C CYS A 78 -16.30 3.15 -10.84
N THR A 79 -15.16 3.83 -10.98
CA THR A 79 -13.94 3.25 -11.54
C THR A 79 -13.36 2.15 -10.65
N LEU A 80 -13.34 2.33 -9.33
CA LEU A 80 -12.85 1.32 -8.39
C LEU A 80 -13.69 0.04 -8.44
N ARG A 81 -15.03 0.17 -8.44
CA ARG A 81 -15.95 -0.96 -8.61
C ARG A 81 -15.76 -1.67 -9.94
N ALA A 82 -15.73 -0.92 -11.05
CA ALA A 82 -15.55 -1.51 -12.38
C ALA A 82 -14.24 -2.29 -12.49
N ARG A 83 -13.14 -1.77 -11.91
CA ARG A 83 -11.84 -2.48 -11.87
C ARG A 83 -11.90 -3.74 -11.00
N PHE A 84 -12.55 -3.68 -9.85
CA PHE A 84 -12.76 -4.85 -8.99
C PHE A 84 -13.55 -5.94 -9.70
N GLU A 85 -14.70 -5.59 -10.28
CA GLU A 85 -15.56 -6.52 -11.01
C GLU A 85 -14.86 -7.12 -12.23
N SER A 86 -14.06 -6.33 -12.95
CA SER A 86 -13.25 -6.81 -14.06
C SER A 86 -12.20 -7.85 -13.61
N ARG A 87 -11.54 -7.64 -12.47
CA ARG A 87 -10.56 -8.62 -11.91
C ARG A 87 -11.25 -9.89 -11.43
N MET A 88 -12.43 -9.76 -10.81
CA MET A 88 -13.27 -10.89 -10.43
C MET A 88 -13.66 -11.74 -11.64
N LEU A 89 -14.07 -11.11 -12.75
CA LEU A 89 -14.39 -11.81 -14.00
C LEU A 89 -13.18 -12.49 -14.65
N ALA A 90 -11.99 -11.90 -14.50
CA ALA A 90 -10.74 -12.48 -14.99
C ALA A 90 -10.21 -13.65 -14.12
N GLY A 91 -10.83 -13.93 -12.97
CA GLY A 91 -10.37 -14.96 -12.04
C GLY A 91 -9.09 -14.59 -11.27
N GLU A 92 -8.72 -13.30 -11.28
CA GLU A 92 -7.52 -12.77 -10.62
C GLU A 92 -7.74 -12.49 -9.13
N GLU A 93 -8.99 -12.52 -8.68
CA GLU A 93 -9.39 -12.32 -7.30
C GLU A 93 -9.90 -13.64 -6.71
N TYR A 94 -9.43 -13.99 -5.50
CA TYR A 94 -9.69 -15.29 -4.90
C TYR A 94 -11.19 -15.55 -4.75
N LEU A 95 -11.55 -16.81 -5.06
CA LEU A 95 -12.77 -17.55 -4.76
C LEU A 95 -13.47 -17.09 -3.47
N GLY A 96 -14.28 -16.05 -3.56
CA GLY A 96 -15.21 -15.65 -2.50
C GLY A 96 -16.53 -15.11 -3.02
N ALA A 97 -16.62 -14.76 -4.31
CA ALA A 97 -17.75 -14.02 -4.88
C ALA A 97 -18.17 -12.82 -4.00
N THR A 98 -17.24 -12.27 -3.21
CA THR A 98 -17.50 -11.20 -2.26
C THR A 98 -17.91 -9.96 -3.06
N PRO A 99 -19.13 -9.45 -2.88
CA PRO A 99 -19.57 -8.25 -3.59
C PRO A 99 -18.65 -7.08 -3.24
N TYR A 100 -18.44 -6.17 -4.19
CA TYR A 100 -17.62 -4.97 -3.98
C TYR A 100 -18.01 -4.22 -2.69
N ASP A 101 -19.31 -4.05 -2.44
CA ASP A 101 -19.83 -3.36 -1.27
C ASP A 101 -19.44 -4.02 0.05
N MET A 102 -19.19 -5.32 0.07
CA MET A 102 -18.64 -6.02 1.24
C MET A 102 -17.12 -5.94 1.28
N ALA A 103 -16.45 -6.04 0.13
CA ALA A 103 -15.00 -5.98 0.06
C ALA A 103 -14.45 -4.64 0.59
N ILE A 104 -15.07 -3.51 0.23
CA ILE A 104 -14.64 -2.18 0.69
C ILE A 104 -14.86 -1.92 2.19
N GLN A 105 -15.65 -2.76 2.87
CA GLN A 105 -15.86 -2.67 4.32
C GLN A 105 -14.78 -3.44 5.10
N HIS A 106 -13.90 -4.17 4.42
CA HIS A 106 -12.80 -4.87 5.07
C HIS A 106 -11.88 -3.86 5.79
N PRO A 107 -11.43 -4.12 7.04
CA PRO A 107 -10.64 -3.17 7.83
C PRO A 107 -9.37 -2.65 7.12
N ASN A 108 -8.77 -3.46 6.25
CA ASN A 108 -7.60 -3.06 5.46
C ASN A 108 -7.96 -2.12 4.30
N GLU A 109 -9.14 -2.27 3.70
CA GLU A 109 -9.63 -1.36 2.64
C GLU A 109 -10.03 -0.02 3.24
N VAL A 110 -10.76 -0.03 4.37
CA VAL A 110 -11.16 1.20 5.08
C VAL A 110 -9.93 1.99 5.52
N ALA A 111 -8.96 1.32 6.14
CA ALA A 111 -7.74 2.00 6.61
C ALA A 111 -6.90 2.54 5.44
N SER A 112 -6.74 1.78 4.36
CA SER A 112 -5.98 2.21 3.18
C SER A 112 -6.61 3.43 2.50
N ARG A 113 -7.95 3.49 2.43
CA ARG A 113 -8.68 4.66 1.93
C ARG A 113 -8.49 5.89 2.82
N GLY A 114 -8.46 5.70 4.13
CA GLY A 114 -8.17 6.78 5.09
C GLY A 114 -6.75 7.36 4.99
N LEU A 115 -5.79 6.63 4.38
CA LEU A 115 -4.43 7.13 4.18
C LEU A 115 -4.37 8.40 3.32
N ARG A 116 -5.40 8.66 2.51
CA ARG A 116 -5.54 9.91 1.76
C ARG A 116 -5.31 11.14 2.64
N ASP A 117 -5.79 11.11 3.88
CA ASP A 117 -5.78 12.27 4.78
C ASP A 117 -4.38 12.63 5.28
N VAL A 118 -3.44 11.70 5.20
CA VAL A 118 -2.04 11.88 5.63
C VAL A 118 -1.05 11.84 4.47
N ALA A 119 -1.54 11.83 3.23
CA ALA A 119 -0.71 11.81 2.03
C ALA A 119 -0.08 13.17 1.73
N ASP A 120 1.15 13.15 1.23
CA ASP A 120 1.86 14.36 0.78
C ASP A 120 1.34 14.80 -0.60
N ALA A 121 0.90 13.85 -1.43
CA ALA A 121 0.22 14.11 -2.68
C ALA A 121 -0.89 13.08 -2.94
N ILE A 122 -1.94 13.52 -3.61
CA ILE A 122 -3.03 12.67 -4.09
C ILE A 122 -3.00 12.72 -5.61
N VAL A 123 -2.90 11.56 -6.25
CA VAL A 123 -2.90 11.44 -7.71
C VAL A 123 -4.16 10.69 -8.15
N PHE A 124 -5.02 11.39 -8.87
CA PHE A 124 -6.20 10.78 -9.48
C PHE A 124 -5.80 9.99 -10.73
N VAL A 125 -6.16 8.70 -10.79
CA VAL A 125 -5.73 7.77 -11.85
C VAL A 125 -6.80 7.51 -12.91
N GLU A 126 -7.98 8.12 -12.79
CA GLU A 126 -9.07 7.95 -13.75
C GLU A 126 -8.72 8.61 -15.10
N GLY A 127 -8.92 7.86 -16.18
CA GLY A 127 -8.59 8.31 -17.54
C GLY A 127 -7.09 8.40 -17.85
N LYS A 128 -6.21 8.01 -16.93
CA LYS A 128 -4.75 8.04 -17.10
C LYS A 128 -4.16 6.64 -17.29
N THR A 129 -3.14 6.56 -18.12
CA THR A 129 -2.24 5.41 -18.22
C THR A 129 -1.28 5.36 -17.03
N ALA A 130 -0.70 4.19 -16.78
CA ALA A 130 0.32 4.04 -15.73
C ALA A 130 1.54 4.95 -15.96
N ALA A 131 1.91 5.21 -17.21
CA ALA A 131 3.02 6.10 -17.57
C ALA A 131 2.72 7.57 -17.22
N GLU A 132 1.49 8.03 -17.48
CA GLU A 132 1.05 9.39 -17.12
C GLU A 132 1.00 9.57 -15.59
N VAL A 133 0.46 8.59 -14.87
CA VAL A 133 0.46 8.58 -13.40
C VAL A 133 1.89 8.61 -12.85
N ALA A 134 2.79 7.79 -13.39
CA ALA A 134 4.19 7.77 -12.96
C ALA A 134 4.91 9.10 -13.23
N ALA A 135 4.64 9.74 -14.37
CA ALA A 135 5.20 11.05 -14.71
C ALA A 135 4.71 12.15 -13.74
N GLU A 136 3.43 12.13 -13.37
CA GLU A 136 2.87 13.06 -12.39
C GLU A 136 3.49 12.88 -11.00
N ILE A 137 3.64 11.63 -10.55
CA ILE A 137 4.33 11.29 -9.30
C ILE A 137 5.78 11.80 -9.32
N ALA A 138 6.50 11.56 -10.41
CA ALA A 138 7.87 12.04 -10.54
C ALA A 138 7.94 13.58 -10.48
N GLY A 139 6.98 14.29 -11.09
CA GLY A 139 6.90 15.74 -11.06
C GLY A 139 6.69 16.31 -9.64
N VAL A 140 5.79 15.72 -8.85
CA VAL A 140 5.56 16.17 -7.47
C VAL A 140 6.76 15.90 -6.56
N LEU A 141 7.54 14.84 -6.82
CA LEU A 141 8.76 14.50 -6.07
C LEU A 141 9.94 15.44 -6.33
N THR A 142 9.89 16.25 -7.40
CA THR A 142 10.96 17.17 -7.79
C THR A 142 10.69 18.63 -7.45
N THR A 143 9.50 18.96 -6.95
CA THR A 143 9.14 20.33 -6.60
C THR A 143 9.66 20.65 -5.19
N PRO A 144 10.52 21.67 -5.00
CA PRO A 144 10.93 22.07 -3.66
C PRO A 144 9.71 22.55 -2.86
N GLY A 145 9.55 22.02 -1.64
CA GLY A 145 8.62 22.56 -0.64
C GLY A 145 9.13 23.83 0.02
#